data_AF-A0A8T4NSZ8-F1
#
_entry.id   AF-A0A8T4NSZ8-F1
#
_cell.length_a   1.000
_cell.length_b   1.000
_cell.length_c   1.000
_cell.angle_alpha   90.00
_cell.angle_beta   90.00
_cell.angle_gamma   90.00
#
_symmetry.space_group_name_H-M   'P 1'
#
loop_
_entity.id
_entity.type
_entity.pdbx_description
1 polymer ?
#
loop_
_entity_poly.entity_id
_entity_poly.type
_entity_poly.pdbx_seq_one_letter_code
_entity_poly.pdbx_strand_id
1 'polypeptide(L)'
;MKKESYVLIFILIVISLFFISYFKIQGLAIDEFGEEYEVVENKKPYLGKLCFELWVCKNIGPCVNNAQKKSCYDLNHCGSEKLKPVDKVYCEKNTDYSSYFILGGILIAIFIFILIVVFNKHKVY
;
A
#
# COMPACT_ATOMS: atom_id res chain seq x y z
N MET A 1 -17.85 36.65 -23.67
CA MET A 1 -18.06 36.19 -22.27
C MET A 1 -18.28 34.67 -22.09
N LYS A 2 -18.81 33.88 -23.04
CA LYS A 2 -19.03 32.43 -22.80
C LYS A 2 -17.80 31.52 -22.98
N LYS A 3 -16.85 31.85 -23.86
CA LYS A 3 -15.69 30.98 -24.18
C LYS A 3 -14.69 30.82 -23.02
N GLU A 4 -14.49 31.85 -22.21
CA GLU A 4 -13.54 31.79 -21.08
C GLU A 4 -14.04 30.91 -19.93
N SER A 5 -15.36 30.77 -19.79
CA SER A 5 -15.97 29.92 -18.76
C SER A 5 -15.72 28.43 -19.02
N TYR A 6 -15.72 28.00 -20.30
CA TYR A 6 -15.44 26.60 -20.65
C TYR A 6 -14.00 26.17 -20.37
N VAL A 7 -13.04 27.09 -20.49
CA VAL A 7 -11.62 26.80 -20.22
C VAL A 7 -11.40 26.53 -18.73
N LEU A 8 -11.99 27.37 -17.86
CA LEU A 8 -11.94 27.17 -16.41
C LEU A 8 -12.63 25.89 -15.95
N ILE A 9 -13.80 25.58 -16.50
CA ILE A 9 -14.53 24.35 -16.19
C ILE A 9 -13.72 23.12 -16.62
N PHE A 10 -13.11 23.15 -17.82
CA PHE A 10 -12.26 22.05 -18.29
C PHE A 10 -11.03 21.85 -17.39
N ILE A 11 -10.39 22.93 -16.94
CA ILE A 11 -9.25 22.86 -16.01
C ILE A 11 -9.66 22.23 -14.67
N LEU A 12 -10.80 22.63 -14.10
CA LEU A 12 -11.32 22.06 -12.84
C LEU A 12 -11.65 20.56 -12.98
N ILE A 13 -12.16 20.14 -14.14
CA ILE A 13 -12.41 18.71 -14.43
C ILE A 13 -11.09 17.93 -14.51
N VAL A 14 -10.09 18.44 -15.21
CA VAL A 14 -8.78 17.78 -15.31
C VAL A 14 -8.09 17.66 -13.94
N ILE A 15 -8.15 18.72 -13.13
CA ILE A 15 -7.60 18.73 -11.78
C ILE A 15 -8.32 17.70 -10.89
N SER A 16 -9.66 17.69 -10.90
CA SER A 16 -10.43 16.74 -10.08
C SER A 16 -10.19 15.29 -10.48
N LEU A 17 -10.10 14.99 -11.79
CA LEU A 17 -9.74 13.65 -12.28
C LEU A 17 -8.33 13.22 -11.84
N PHE A 18 -7.37 14.15 -11.85
CA PHE A 18 -6.02 13.89 -11.36
C PHE A 18 -6.01 13.59 -9.86
N PHE A 19 -6.71 14.39 -9.04
CA PHE A 19 -6.85 14.14 -7.60
C PHE A 19 -7.53 12.79 -7.31
N ILE A 20 -8.60 12.43 -8.02
CA ILE A 20 -9.28 11.13 -7.86
C ILE A 20 -8.32 9.98 -8.18
N SER A 21 -7.52 10.09 -9.23
CA SER A 21 -6.52 9.08 -9.58
C SER A 21 -5.43 8.96 -8.51
N TYR A 22 -4.99 10.09 -7.93
CA TYR A 22 -3.99 10.14 -6.88
C TYR A 22 -4.48 9.52 -5.56
N PHE A 23 -5.70 9.86 -5.13
CA PHE A 23 -6.30 9.31 -3.91
C PHE A 23 -6.54 7.79 -3.99
N LYS A 24 -6.84 7.27 -5.19
CA LYS A 24 -7.01 5.82 -5.40
C LYS A 24 -5.69 5.03 -5.23
N ILE A 25 -4.55 5.68 -5.42
CA ILE A 25 -3.22 5.05 -5.28
C ILE A 25 -2.76 5.03 -3.81
N GLN A 26 -3.14 6.03 -2.99
CA GLN A 26 -2.77 6.07 -1.57
C GLN A 26 -3.74 5.33 -0.64
N GLY A 27 -4.94 4.97 -1.10
CA GLY A 27 -5.98 4.30 -0.30
C GLY A 27 -5.79 2.79 -0.06
N LEU A 28 -4.61 2.23 -0.30
CA LEU A 28 -4.33 0.79 -0.18
C LEU A 28 -3.21 0.49 0.83
N ALA A 29 -3.28 1.15 1.98
CA ALA A 29 -2.52 0.81 3.18
C ALA A 29 -3.36 1.20 4.40
N ILE A 30 -4.43 0.43 4.67
CA ILE A 30 -5.04 0.38 6.00
C ILE A 30 -4.64 -1.00 6.54
N ASP A 31 -3.44 -1.07 7.09
CA ASP A 31 -3.12 -2.18 7.97
C ASP A 31 -3.91 -1.92 9.25
N GLU A 32 -4.99 -2.68 9.45
CA GLU A 32 -5.72 -2.76 10.72
C GLU A 32 -4.77 -3.30 11.80
N PHE A 33 -4.04 -2.39 12.46
CA PHE A 33 -3.45 -2.61 13.77
C PHE A 33 -4.38 -1.93 14.78
N GLY A 34 -4.93 -2.58 15.80
CA GLY A 34 -4.87 -3.96 16.25
C GLY A 34 -5.80 -4.00 17.47
N GLU A 35 -6.62 -5.03 17.58
CA GLU A 35 -7.41 -5.23 18.80
C GLU A 35 -6.46 -5.42 19.99
N GLU A 36 -6.65 -4.60 21.01
CA GLU A 36 -6.01 -4.72 22.32
C GLU A 36 -6.52 -6.02 22.96
N TYR A 37 -5.76 -7.10 22.82
CA TYR A 37 -6.05 -8.37 23.48
C TYR A 37 -5.68 -8.29 24.95
N GLU A 38 -6.70 -8.37 25.81
CA GLU A 38 -6.55 -8.49 27.26
C GLU A 38 -5.86 -9.82 27.60
N VAL A 39 -4.67 -9.75 28.18
CA VAL A 39 -3.90 -10.94 28.60
C VAL A 39 -4.56 -11.54 29.84
N VAL A 40 -5.44 -12.52 29.62
CA VAL A 40 -5.95 -13.37 30.70
C VAL A 40 -4.79 -14.25 31.19
N GLU A 41 -4.31 -13.97 32.40
CA GLU A 41 -3.29 -14.79 33.06
C GLU A 41 -3.72 -16.25 33.20
N ASN A 42 -2.88 -17.12 32.64
CA ASN A 42 -2.56 -18.45 33.16
C ASN A 42 -3.71 -19.43 33.43
N LYS A 43 -4.31 -19.95 32.37
CA LYS A 43 -4.68 -21.38 32.34
C LYS A 43 -4.33 -21.97 30.98
N LYS A 44 -3.40 -22.92 30.97
CA LYS A 44 -3.09 -23.80 29.83
C LYS A 44 -4.42 -24.20 29.14
N PRO A 45 -4.64 -23.87 27.85
CA PRO A 45 -5.87 -24.22 27.16
C PRO A 45 -5.83 -25.70 26.76
N TYR A 46 -5.85 -26.59 27.75
CA TYR A 46 -6.20 -27.99 27.53
C TYR A 46 -7.69 -28.13 27.82
N LEU A 47 -8.51 -27.68 26.88
CA LEU A 47 -9.92 -28.08 26.86
C LEU A 47 -9.99 -29.50 26.28
N GLY A 48 -9.61 -30.48 27.10
CA GLY A 48 -9.78 -31.93 26.87
C GLY A 48 -8.95 -32.54 25.72
N LYS A 49 -7.79 -33.14 26.02
CA LYS A 49 -6.92 -34.00 25.15
C LYS A 49 -6.59 -33.51 23.72
N LEU A 50 -7.14 -32.39 23.28
CA LEU A 50 -6.96 -31.82 21.96
C LEU A 50 -5.95 -30.67 22.10
N CYS A 51 -4.81 -30.83 21.45
CA CYS A 51 -3.82 -29.76 21.35
C CYS A 51 -4.06 -29.02 20.03
N PHE A 52 -4.26 -27.71 20.10
CA PHE A 52 -4.37 -26.86 18.92
C PHE A 52 -3.00 -26.25 18.62
N GLU A 53 -2.48 -26.53 17.43
CA GLU A 53 -1.20 -25.99 16.96
C GLU A 53 -1.30 -24.46 16.80
N LEU A 54 -0.34 -23.72 17.35
CA LEU A 54 -0.26 -22.27 17.22
C LEU A 54 1.10 -21.90 16.61
N TRP A 55 1.12 -21.77 15.28
CA TRP A 55 2.35 -21.53 14.54
C TRP A 55 2.68 -20.05 14.43
N VAL A 56 3.90 -19.68 14.85
CA VAL A 56 4.47 -18.35 14.63
C VAL A 56 5.62 -18.46 13.63
N CYS A 57 5.63 -17.62 12.60
CA CYS A 57 6.61 -17.69 11.52
C CYS A 57 7.45 -16.41 11.42
N LYS A 58 8.74 -16.58 11.09
CA LYS A 58 9.68 -15.49 10.82
C LYS A 58 10.37 -15.70 9.48
N ASN A 59 10.50 -14.64 8.69
CA ASN A 59 11.27 -14.67 7.44
C ASN A 59 12.77 -14.81 7.75
N ILE A 60 13.45 -15.68 7.01
CA ILE A 60 14.87 -15.96 7.16
C ILE A 60 15.60 -15.69 5.86
N GLY A 61 16.54 -14.75 5.93
CA GLY A 61 17.42 -14.39 4.83
C GLY A 61 16.80 -13.41 3.84
N PRO A 62 17.56 -13.04 2.80
CA PRO A 62 17.10 -12.12 1.78
C PRO A 62 16.12 -12.79 0.81
N CYS A 63 15.37 -11.96 0.09
CA CYS A 63 14.61 -12.40 -1.06
C CYS A 63 15.53 -12.80 -2.21
N VAL A 64 15.43 -14.05 -2.69
CA VAL A 64 16.17 -14.56 -3.85
C VAL A 64 15.17 -15.14 -4.85
N ASN A 65 15.24 -14.73 -6.12
CA ASN A 65 14.30 -15.18 -7.17
C ASN A 65 12.82 -15.00 -6.79
N ASN A 66 12.47 -13.86 -6.18
CA ASN A 66 11.11 -13.51 -5.73
C ASN A 66 10.56 -14.41 -4.61
N ALA A 67 11.40 -15.18 -3.92
CA ALA A 67 11.01 -15.99 -2.78
C ALA A 67 12.02 -15.87 -1.64
N GLN A 68 11.54 -16.01 -0.42
CA GLN A 68 12.38 -16.12 0.78
C GLN A 68 11.92 -17.32 1.63
N LYS A 69 12.84 -17.86 2.41
CA LYS A 69 12.51 -18.91 3.38
C LYS A 69 11.83 -18.28 4.59
N LYS A 70 10.88 -19.00 5.17
CA LYS A 70 10.31 -18.66 6.48
C LYS A 70 10.46 -19.85 7.40
N SER A 71 10.73 -19.60 8.67
CA SER A 71 10.79 -20.62 9.70
C SER A 71 9.62 -20.45 10.64
N CYS A 72 8.87 -21.52 10.86
CA CYS A 72 7.72 -21.54 11.74
C CYS A 72 8.01 -22.41 12.97
N TYR A 73 7.56 -21.97 14.15
CA TYR A 73 7.64 -22.73 15.39
C TYR A 73 6.24 -22.82 16.04
N ASP A 74 5.93 -24.00 16.57
CA ASP A 74 4.67 -24.24 17.29
C ASP A 74 4.81 -23.78 18.74
N LEU A 75 4.08 -22.73 19.09
CA LEU A 75 4.09 -22.10 20.41
C LEU A 75 3.47 -23.01 21.48
N ASN A 76 2.53 -23.88 21.08
CA ASN A 76 1.83 -24.76 22.00
C ASN A 76 2.52 -26.13 22.15
N HIS A 77 3.60 -26.38 21.40
CA HIS A 77 4.38 -27.62 21.43
C HIS A 77 3.50 -28.88 21.31
N CYS A 78 2.49 -28.83 20.45
CA CYS A 78 1.57 -29.94 20.19
C CYS A 78 2.24 -31.11 19.47
N GLY A 79 3.34 -30.87 18.75
CA GLY A 79 4.12 -31.91 18.06
C GLY A 79 3.45 -32.47 16.80
N SER A 80 2.32 -31.90 16.40
CA SER A 80 1.65 -32.15 15.13
C SER A 80 2.00 -31.03 14.15
N GLU A 81 2.07 -31.34 12.84
CA GLU A 81 2.36 -30.37 11.77
C GLU A 81 1.17 -30.15 10.82
N LYS A 82 -0.05 -30.49 11.26
CA LYS A 82 -1.25 -30.47 10.39
C LYS A 82 -1.62 -29.05 9.96
N LEU A 83 -1.36 -28.06 10.80
CA LEU A 83 -1.65 -26.64 10.56
C LEU A 83 -0.37 -25.84 10.30
N LYS A 84 0.78 -26.50 10.10
CA LYS A 84 2.06 -25.83 9.86
C LYS A 84 2.02 -25.04 8.55
N PRO A 85 2.31 -23.73 8.56
CA PRO A 85 2.41 -22.94 7.34
C PRO A 85 3.58 -23.37 6.45
N VAL A 86 3.44 -23.20 5.13
CA VAL A 86 4.49 -23.56 4.15
C VAL A 86 5.76 -22.72 4.34
N ASP A 87 6.95 -23.34 4.47
CA ASP A 87 8.25 -22.69 4.73
C ASP A 87 8.80 -21.77 3.61
N LYS A 88 7.97 -21.38 2.65
CA LYS A 88 8.29 -20.48 1.54
C LYS A 88 7.24 -19.38 1.44
N VAL A 89 7.72 -18.14 1.30
CA VAL A 89 6.86 -16.98 1.02
C VAL A 89 7.40 -16.22 -0.19
N TYR A 90 6.51 -15.64 -0.97
CA TYR A 90 6.87 -14.76 -2.07
C TYR A 90 7.15 -13.37 -1.52
N CYS A 91 8.12 -12.70 -2.11
CA CYS A 91 8.47 -11.36 -1.68
C CYS A 91 7.53 -10.35 -2.33
N GLU A 92 7.05 -9.41 -1.53
CA GLU A 92 6.37 -8.23 -2.05
C GLU A 92 7.42 -7.35 -2.72
N LYS A 93 7.25 -7.14 -4.03
CA LYS A 93 8.04 -6.11 -4.70
C LYS A 93 7.46 -4.78 -4.25
N ASN A 94 8.21 -4.05 -3.43
CA ASN A 94 7.96 -2.62 -3.27
C ASN A 94 8.13 -2.01 -4.67
N THR A 95 7.00 -1.78 -5.34
CA THR A 95 6.99 -0.99 -6.57
C THR A 95 7.35 0.41 -6.13
N ASP A 96 8.60 0.77 -6.35
CA ASP A 96 9.15 2.05 -5.95
C ASP A 96 8.45 3.13 -6.79
N TYR A 97 7.35 3.68 -6.26
CA TYR A 97 6.52 4.68 -6.94
C TYR A 97 7.29 6.00 -7.19
N SER A 98 8.52 6.10 -6.68
CA SER A 98 9.45 7.22 -6.83
C SER A 98 9.59 7.73 -8.26
N SER A 99 9.62 6.84 -9.27
CA SER A 99 9.75 7.26 -10.68
C SER A 99 8.51 7.99 -11.22
N TYR A 100 7.31 7.67 -10.71
CA TYR A 100 6.07 8.31 -11.14
C TYR A 100 5.92 9.72 -10.57
N PHE A 101 6.47 10.00 -9.40
CA PHE A 101 6.49 11.34 -8.81
C PHE A 101 7.32 12.32 -9.63
N ILE A 102 8.48 11.88 -10.14
CA ILE A 102 9.35 12.72 -10.97
C ILE A 102 8.67 13.05 -12.31
N LEU A 103 8.09 12.04 -12.98
CA LEU A 103 7.37 12.23 -14.24
C LEU A 103 6.12 13.10 -14.05
N GLY A 104 5.36 12.89 -12.97
CA GLY A 104 4.20 13.71 -12.63
C GLY A 104 4.56 15.17 -12.36
N GLY A 105 5.65 15.40 -11.61
CA GLY A 105 6.15 16.75 -11.33
C GLY A 105 6.55 17.52 -12.60
N ILE A 106 7.23 16.85 -13.54
CA ILE A 106 7.61 17.45 -14.83
C ILE A 106 6.37 17.85 -15.65
N LEU A 107 5.37 16.97 -15.73
CA LEU A 107 4.13 17.27 -16.47
C LEU A 107 3.37 18.46 -15.87
N ILE A 108 3.31 18.55 -14.54
CA ILE A 108 2.70 19.69 -13.84
C ILE A 108 3.46 20.98 -14.13
N ALA A 109 4.80 20.95 -14.09
CA ALA A 109 5.62 22.13 -14.38
C ALA A 109 5.42 22.63 -15.82
N ILE A 110 5.36 21.72 -16.80
CA ILE A 110 5.08 22.05 -18.20
C ILE A 110 3.69 22.69 -18.34
N PHE A 111 2.67 22.13 -17.67
CA PHE A 111 1.32 22.68 -17.71
C PHE A 111 1.26 24.10 -17.13
N ILE A 112 1.89 24.34 -15.98
CA ILE A 112 1.98 25.67 -15.38
C ILE A 112 2.67 26.66 -16.31
N PHE A 113 3.77 26.26 -16.96
CA PHE A 113 4.47 27.10 -17.92
C PHE A 113 3.58 27.49 -19.10
N ILE A 114 2.83 26.54 -19.67
CA ILE A 114 1.88 26.81 -20.76
C ILE A 114 0.82 27.81 -20.31
N LEU A 115 0.25 27.63 -19.11
CA LEU A 115 -0.72 28.58 -18.57
C LEU A 115 -0.13 29.98 -18.45
N ILE A 116 1.08 30.12 -17.89
CA ILE A 116 1.77 31.41 -17.77
C ILE A 116 1.92 32.07 -19.15
N VAL A 117 2.35 31.32 -20.17
CA VAL A 117 2.52 31.86 -21.54
C VAL A 117 1.17 32.31 -22.13
N VAL A 118 0.12 31.52 -21.97
CA VAL A 118 -1.22 31.84 -22.49
C VAL A 118 -1.80 33.07 -21.79
N PHE A 119 -1.73 33.12 -20.46
CA PHE A 119 -2.22 34.27 -19.68
C PHE A 119 -1.43 35.55 -19.95
N ASN A 120 -0.11 35.45 -20.13
CA ASN A 120 0.71 36.60 -20.48
C ASN A 120 0.44 37.10 -21.90
N LYS A 121 0.14 36.21 -22.85
CA LYS A 121 -0.31 36.62 -24.19
C LYS A 121 -1.63 37.39 -24.16
N HIS A 122 -2.56 37.00 -23.30
CA HIS A 122 -3.86 37.67 -23.16
C HIS A 122 -3.80 39.06 -22.51
N LYS A 123 -2.72 39.40 -21.79
CA LYS A 123 -2.54 40.77 -21.24
C LYS A 123 -2.04 41.80 -22.25
N VAL A 124 -1.58 41.36 -23.42
CA VAL A 124 -0.95 42.23 -24.43
C VAL A 124 -1.94 42.68 -25.52
N TYR A 125 -3.14 42.10 -25.57
CA TYR A 125 -4.21 42.44 -26.51
C TYR A 125 -5.46 42.90 -25.76
#